data_AF-A0A3M0A5A8-F1
#
_entry.id   AF-A0A3M0A5A8-F1
#
_cell.length_a   1.000
_cell.length_b   1.000
_cell.length_c   1.000
_cell.angle_alpha   90.00
_cell.angle_beta   90.00
_cell.angle_gamma   90.00
#
_symmetry.space_group_name_H-M   'P 1'
#
loop_
_entity.id
_entity.type
_entity.pdbx_description
1 polymer ?
#
loop_
_entity_poly.entity_id
_entity_poly.type
_entity_poly.pdbx_seq_one_letter_code
_entity_poly.pdbx_strand_id
1 'polypeptide(L)'
;MSQTGKAFSLLEVALEDVGAVCTPAELHGYLTAGLCVKTGGDTRRAVDALLDAYGVEANEGFITTLNALRELARKQLEDVNMSFMLMLPEETAGLAARAQALAHWTEAFLAGFGMQGGAINDEGFFEDLSQIAQLDTSTEFSEEDEQELIEISEYVRLGIISLYIDARPQKVQ
;
A
#
# COMPACT_ATOMS: atom_id res chain seq x y z
N MET A 1 16.44 11.49 4.62
CA MET A 1 15.03 11.26 4.99
C MET A 1 14.16 11.60 3.80
N SER A 2 13.65 10.58 3.13
CA SER A 2 12.66 10.76 2.07
C SER A 2 11.35 11.28 2.70
N GLN A 3 10.50 11.93 1.90
CA GLN A 3 9.21 12.42 2.39
C GLN A 3 8.32 11.26 2.88
N THR A 4 8.40 10.11 2.21
CA THR A 4 7.67 8.88 2.54
C THR A 4 8.14 8.27 3.86
N GLY A 5 9.45 8.21 4.10
CA GLY A 5 10.01 7.67 5.33
C GLY A 5 9.58 8.39 6.60
N LYS A 6 9.53 9.73 6.55
CA LYS A 6 8.99 10.53 7.66
C LYS A 6 7.50 10.28 7.88
N ALA A 7 6.74 10.13 6.79
CA ALA A 7 5.31 9.83 6.87
C ALA A 7 5.07 8.45 7.48
N PHE A 8 5.92 7.47 7.15
CA PHE A 8 5.90 6.13 7.72
C PHE A 8 6.00 6.18 9.24
N SER A 9 7.08 6.78 9.78
CA SER A 9 7.28 6.83 11.23
C SER A 9 6.22 7.66 11.98
N LEU A 10 5.66 8.71 11.36
CA LEU A 10 4.54 9.44 11.95
C LEU A 10 3.26 8.59 12.03
N LEU A 11 3.02 7.76 11.01
CA LEU A 11 1.90 6.82 11.02
C LEU A 11 2.11 5.69 12.02
N GLU A 12 3.34 5.19 12.20
CA GLU A 12 3.64 4.20 13.25
C GLU A 12 3.22 4.71 14.63
N VAL A 13 3.63 5.93 14.98
CA VAL A 13 3.24 6.56 16.26
C VAL A 13 1.72 6.71 16.37
N ALA A 14 1.06 7.16 15.29
CA ALA A 14 -0.40 7.32 15.30
C ALA A 14 -1.15 5.99 15.44
N LEU A 15 -0.59 4.90 14.91
CA LEU A 15 -1.12 3.54 15.02
C LEU A 15 -0.95 2.99 16.44
N GLU A 16 0.23 3.20 17.04
CA GLU A 16 0.50 2.84 18.45
C GLU A 16 -0.44 3.55 19.41
N ASP A 17 -0.68 4.85 19.20
CA ASP A 17 -1.56 5.69 20.04
C ASP A 17 -3.01 5.18 20.10
N VAL A 18 -3.48 4.54 19.02
CA VAL A 18 -4.83 3.95 18.94
C VAL A 18 -4.86 2.45 19.22
N GLY A 19 -3.72 1.85 19.57
CA GLY A 19 -3.60 0.42 19.84
C GLY A 19 -3.79 -0.47 18.60
N ALA A 20 -3.54 0.07 17.40
CA ALA A 20 -3.61 -0.70 16.17
C ALA A 20 -2.46 -1.70 16.07
N VAL A 21 -2.76 -2.90 15.57
CA VAL A 21 -1.77 -3.97 15.35
C VAL A 21 -1.21 -4.01 13.93
N CYS A 22 -1.66 -3.10 13.05
CA CYS A 22 -1.18 -3.01 11.68
C CYS A 22 -0.03 -2.02 11.52
N THR A 23 0.69 -2.17 10.42
CA THR A 23 1.79 -1.32 10.00
C THR A 23 1.31 -0.23 9.03
N PRO A 24 2.05 0.89 8.88
CA PRO A 24 1.74 1.90 7.86
C PRO A 24 1.73 1.32 6.43
N ALA A 25 2.56 0.30 6.17
CA ALA A 25 2.61 -0.41 4.91
C ALA A 25 1.27 -1.11 4.59
N GLU A 26 0.76 -1.92 5.52
CA GLU A 26 -0.52 -2.62 5.35
C GLU A 26 -1.68 -1.64 5.15
N LEU A 27 -1.72 -0.62 6.00
CA LEU A 27 -2.73 0.43 5.95
C LEU A 27 -2.76 1.12 4.58
N HIS A 28 -1.59 1.50 4.07
CA HIS A 28 -1.48 2.12 2.75
C HIS A 28 -1.84 1.16 1.62
N GLY A 29 -1.39 -0.10 1.67
CA GLY A 29 -1.71 -1.12 0.66
C GLY A 29 -3.22 -1.31 0.52
N TYR A 30 -3.91 -1.52 1.64
CA TYR A 30 -5.37 -1.70 1.66
C TYR A 30 -6.13 -0.48 1.14
N LEU A 31 -5.75 0.73 1.58
CA LEU A 31 -6.38 1.97 1.12
C LEU A 31 -6.12 2.23 -0.37
N THR A 32 -4.93 1.90 -0.86
CA THR A 32 -4.57 2.02 -2.29
C THR A 32 -5.40 1.05 -3.14
N ALA A 33 -5.61 -0.17 -2.66
CA ALA A 33 -6.39 -1.18 -3.36
C ALA A 33 -7.79 -0.71 -3.73
N GLY A 34 -8.46 -0.01 -2.81
CA GLY A 34 -9.78 0.56 -3.07
C GLY A 34 -9.78 1.59 -4.19
N LEU A 35 -8.70 2.35 -4.35
CA LEU A 35 -8.55 3.31 -5.44
C LEU A 35 -8.39 2.60 -6.80
N CYS A 36 -7.79 1.42 -6.81
CA CYS A 36 -7.57 0.61 -8.02
C CYS A 36 -8.80 -0.19 -8.46
N VAL A 37 -9.93 -0.14 -7.73
CA VAL A 37 -11.19 -0.75 -8.19
C VAL A 37 -11.96 0.23 -9.09
N LYS A 38 -12.67 -0.29 -10.11
CA LYS A 38 -13.45 0.52 -11.09
C LYS A 38 -14.51 1.42 -10.46
N THR A 39 -15.11 0.98 -9.35
CA THR A 39 -16.09 1.78 -8.60
C THR A 39 -15.43 2.92 -7.81
N GLY A 40 -14.10 2.94 -7.73
CA GLY A 40 -13.32 3.81 -6.84
C GLY A 40 -13.32 3.36 -5.38
N GLY A 41 -14.04 2.28 -5.05
CA GLY A 41 -14.29 1.83 -3.68
C GLY A 41 -15.15 2.83 -2.88
N ASP A 42 -15.83 2.34 -1.84
CA ASP A 42 -16.41 3.23 -0.84
C ASP A 42 -15.35 3.49 0.23
N THR A 43 -14.77 4.70 0.22
CA THR A 43 -13.71 5.10 1.15
C THR A 43 -14.12 4.91 2.60
N ARG A 44 -15.36 5.25 2.96
CA ARG A 44 -15.82 5.13 4.34
C ARG A 44 -15.92 3.66 4.71
N ARG A 45 -16.52 2.84 3.84
CA ARG A 45 -16.60 1.39 4.04
C ARG A 45 -15.23 0.73 4.10
N ALA A 46 -14.27 1.18 3.30
CA ALA A 46 -12.90 0.67 3.30
C ALA A 46 -12.20 1.00 4.63
N VAL A 47 -12.34 2.23 5.11
CA VAL A 47 -11.83 2.64 6.42
C VAL A 47 -12.51 1.85 7.55
N ASP A 48 -13.83 1.74 7.54
CA ASP A 48 -14.57 0.98 8.55
C ASP A 48 -14.15 -0.51 8.56
N ALA A 49 -14.06 -1.13 7.37
CA ALA A 49 -13.63 -2.53 7.25
C ALA A 49 -12.17 -2.76 7.69
N LEU A 50 -11.29 -1.78 7.44
CA LEU A 50 -9.90 -1.80 7.87
C LEU A 50 -9.79 -1.71 9.40
N LEU A 51 -10.55 -0.80 10.01
CA LEU A 51 -10.62 -0.65 11.46
C LEU A 51 -11.20 -1.89 12.14
N ASP A 52 -12.26 -2.46 11.57
CA ASP A 52 -12.85 -3.72 12.04
C ASP A 52 -11.85 -4.88 11.93
N ALA A 53 -11.13 -4.99 10.80
CA ALA A 53 -10.15 -6.05 10.57
C ALA A 53 -9.01 -6.02 11.60
N TYR A 54 -8.62 -4.84 12.05
CA TYR A 54 -7.57 -4.66 13.06
C TYR A 54 -8.10 -4.49 14.50
N GLY A 55 -9.41 -4.56 14.70
CA GLY A 55 -10.04 -4.41 16.01
C GLY A 55 -9.81 -3.05 16.67
N VAL A 56 -9.68 -1.99 15.86
CA VAL A 56 -9.32 -0.64 16.31
C VAL A 56 -10.58 0.22 16.45
N GLU A 57 -10.84 0.72 17.65
CA GLU A 57 -11.79 1.81 17.85
C GLU A 57 -11.14 3.15 17.47
N ALA A 58 -11.24 3.53 16.20
CA ALA A 58 -10.68 4.79 15.74
C ALA A 58 -11.42 6.00 16.32
N ASN A 59 -10.67 6.92 16.92
CA ASN A 59 -11.17 8.26 17.17
C ASN A 59 -11.27 9.06 15.85
N GLU A 60 -12.01 10.18 15.88
CA GLU A 60 -12.21 11.05 14.70
C GLU A 60 -10.88 11.56 14.10
N GLY A 61 -9.85 11.76 14.94
CA GLY A 61 -8.52 12.17 14.51
C GLY A 61 -7.85 11.10 13.65
N PHE A 62 -7.89 9.84 14.06
CA PHE A 62 -7.33 8.74 13.29
C PHE A 62 -8.07 8.53 11.98
N ILE A 63 -9.41 8.58 11.97
CA ILE A 63 -10.22 8.54 10.75
C ILE A 63 -9.82 9.67 9.78
N THR A 64 -9.57 10.87 10.31
CA THR A 64 -9.10 12.00 9.49
C THR A 64 -7.73 11.72 8.87
N THR A 65 -6.81 11.13 9.62
CA THR A 65 -5.50 10.69 9.11
C THR A 65 -5.63 9.65 8.00
N LEU A 66 -6.49 8.65 8.16
CA LEU A 66 -6.73 7.62 7.14
C LEU A 66 -7.28 8.20 5.84
N ASN A 67 -8.24 9.12 5.95
CA ASN A 67 -8.79 9.82 4.80
C ASN A 67 -7.74 10.68 4.09
N ALA A 68 -6.90 11.38 4.85
CA ALA A 68 -5.80 12.18 4.30
C ALA A 68 -4.76 11.31 3.58
N LEU A 69 -4.44 10.14 4.14
CA LEU A 69 -3.51 9.18 3.55
C LEU A 69 -4.03 8.63 2.21
N ARG A 70 -5.29 8.22 2.18
CA ARG A 70 -5.92 7.73 0.94
C ARG A 70 -6.01 8.82 -0.12
N GLU A 71 -6.37 10.04 0.29
CA GLU A 71 -6.45 11.18 -0.63
C GLU A 71 -5.07 11.57 -1.19
N LEU A 72 -4.01 11.44 -0.39
CA LEU A 72 -2.63 11.61 -0.86
C LEU A 72 -2.29 10.56 -1.93
N ALA A 73 -2.54 9.28 -1.65
CA ALA A 73 -2.29 8.20 -2.60
C ALA A 73 -3.07 8.43 -3.91
N ARG A 74 -4.34 8.83 -3.83
CA ARG A 74 -5.16 9.18 -5.00
C ARG A 74 -4.52 10.28 -5.84
N LYS A 75 -4.09 11.37 -5.22
CA LYS A 75 -3.43 12.49 -5.93
C LYS A 75 -2.15 12.05 -6.62
N GLN A 76 -1.36 11.19 -5.98
CA GLN A 76 -0.12 10.71 -6.55
C GLN A 76 -0.36 9.72 -7.71
N LEU A 77 -1.39 8.88 -7.62
CA LEU A 77 -1.81 7.99 -8.72
C LEU A 77 -2.37 8.75 -9.92
N GLU A 78 -2.92 9.95 -9.71
CA GLU A 78 -3.40 10.84 -10.78
C GLU A 78 -2.31 11.75 -11.37
N ASP A 79 -1.12 11.78 -10.77
CA ASP A 79 -0.04 12.65 -11.20
C ASP A 79 0.60 12.15 -12.49
N VAL A 80 0.64 13.02 -13.50
CA VAL A 80 1.27 12.75 -14.80
C VAL A 80 2.77 12.44 -14.70
N ASN A 81 3.42 12.84 -13.61
CA ASN A 81 4.83 12.57 -13.35
C ASN A 81 5.05 11.24 -12.61
N MET A 82 4.02 10.41 -12.45
CA MET A 82 4.09 9.11 -11.77
C MET A 82 4.67 9.22 -10.34
N SER A 83 4.16 10.16 -9.55
CA SER A 83 4.70 10.49 -8.21
C SER A 83 4.24 9.55 -7.08
N PHE A 84 3.45 8.53 -7.39
CA PHE A 84 3.04 7.51 -6.43
C PHE A 84 4.23 6.74 -5.88
N MET A 85 4.27 6.59 -4.56
CA MET A 85 5.30 5.89 -3.82
C MET A 85 4.64 4.88 -2.88
N LEU A 86 5.25 3.71 -2.74
CA LEU A 86 4.85 2.73 -1.72
C LEU A 86 5.21 3.26 -0.33
N MET A 87 4.33 3.03 0.65
CA MET A 87 4.56 3.42 2.04
C MET A 87 5.48 2.37 2.71
N LEU A 88 6.78 2.59 2.60
CA LEU A 88 7.82 1.71 3.15
C LEU A 88 8.72 2.46 4.15
N PRO A 89 9.39 1.74 5.06
CA PRO A 89 10.38 2.33 5.98
C PRO A 89 11.52 3.04 5.24
N GLU A 90 12.24 3.91 5.95
CA GLU A 90 13.49 4.48 5.43
C GLU A 90 14.56 3.42 5.21
N GLU A 91 15.51 3.70 4.31
CA GLU A 91 16.69 2.87 4.05
C GLU A 91 17.48 2.55 5.35
N THR A 92 17.41 3.44 6.34
CA THR A 92 18.05 3.27 7.66
C THR A 92 17.44 2.16 8.52
N ALA A 93 16.22 1.69 8.20
CA ALA A 93 15.56 0.58 8.91
C ALA A 93 16.17 -0.79 8.57
N GLY A 94 17.09 -0.85 7.60
CA GLY A 94 17.70 -2.09 7.12
C GLY A 94 16.88 -2.76 6.02
N LEU A 95 17.51 -3.71 5.34
CA LEU A 95 16.92 -4.39 4.18
C LEU A 95 15.76 -5.32 4.57
N ALA A 96 15.94 -6.14 5.61
CA ALA A 96 14.91 -7.07 6.10
C ALA A 96 13.59 -6.36 6.47
N ALA A 97 13.67 -5.23 7.18
CA ALA A 97 12.49 -4.48 7.59
C ALA A 97 11.73 -3.90 6.38
N ARG A 98 12.45 -3.42 5.36
CA ARG A 98 11.83 -2.90 4.13
C ARG A 98 11.25 -4.00 3.26
N ALA A 99 11.92 -5.15 3.15
CA ALA A 99 11.39 -6.33 2.46
C ALA A 99 10.10 -6.82 3.12
N GLN A 100 10.08 -6.90 4.47
CA GLN A 100 8.88 -7.25 5.23
C GLN A 100 7.75 -6.25 5.01
N ALA A 101 8.06 -4.96 5.04
CA ALA A 101 7.06 -3.93 4.78
C ALA A 101 6.50 -4.04 3.35
N LEU A 102 7.32 -4.37 2.35
CA LEU A 102 6.85 -4.58 0.98
C LEU A 102 5.94 -5.81 0.87
N ALA A 103 6.31 -6.92 1.50
CA ALA A 103 5.47 -8.12 1.56
C ALA A 103 4.11 -7.82 2.19
N HIS A 104 4.09 -7.19 3.37
CA HIS A 104 2.87 -6.78 4.07
C HIS A 104 2.03 -5.77 3.27
N TRP A 105 2.69 -4.79 2.62
CA TRP A 105 2.01 -3.84 1.74
C TRP A 105 1.25 -4.56 0.63
N THR A 106 1.92 -5.55 0.02
CA THR A 106 1.40 -6.30 -1.13
C THR A 106 0.28 -7.24 -0.71
N GLU A 107 0.42 -7.91 0.43
CA GLU A 107 -0.63 -8.74 1.03
C GLU A 107 -1.89 -7.92 1.32
N ALA A 108 -1.73 -6.77 1.99
CA ALA A 108 -2.85 -5.88 2.32
C ALA A 108 -3.50 -5.29 1.06
N PHE A 109 -2.71 -5.00 0.02
CA PHE A 109 -3.24 -4.58 -1.28
C PHE A 109 -4.11 -5.67 -1.91
N LEU A 110 -3.63 -6.92 -1.97
CA LEU A 110 -4.38 -8.05 -2.55
C LEU A 110 -5.68 -8.31 -1.78
N ALA A 111 -5.60 -8.35 -0.45
CA ALA A 111 -6.77 -8.52 0.42
C ALA A 111 -7.78 -7.38 0.21
N GLY A 112 -7.31 -6.14 0.24
CA GLY A 112 -8.14 -4.95 0.03
C GLY A 112 -8.78 -4.91 -1.35
N PHE A 113 -8.07 -5.34 -2.40
CA PHE A 113 -8.57 -5.35 -3.78
C PHE A 113 -9.72 -6.35 -3.91
N GLY A 114 -9.55 -7.58 -3.40
CA GLY A 114 -10.58 -8.60 -3.39
C GLY A 114 -11.82 -8.20 -2.58
N MET A 115 -11.63 -7.69 -1.36
CA MET A 115 -12.72 -7.29 -0.47
C MET A 115 -13.54 -6.11 -1.02
N GLN A 116 -12.91 -5.22 -1.79
CA GLN A 116 -13.56 -4.05 -2.37
C GLN A 116 -14.14 -4.29 -3.76
N GLY A 117 -14.15 -5.54 -4.24
CA GLY A 117 -14.77 -5.94 -5.50
C GLY A 117 -13.91 -5.66 -6.74
N GLY A 118 -12.58 -5.67 -6.56
CA GLY A 118 -11.62 -5.65 -7.66
C GLY A 118 -11.77 -6.87 -8.57
N ALA A 119 -11.63 -6.65 -9.87
CA ALA A 119 -11.61 -7.72 -10.87
C ALA A 119 -10.19 -7.85 -11.42
N ILE A 120 -9.61 -9.04 -11.30
CA ILE A 120 -8.29 -9.36 -11.83
C ILE A 120 -8.40 -9.39 -13.36
N ASN A 121 -7.71 -8.46 -14.03
CA ASN A 121 -7.64 -8.40 -15.49
C ASN A 121 -6.26 -8.76 -16.03
N ASP A 122 -5.23 -8.75 -15.17
CA ASP A 122 -3.87 -9.18 -15.45
C ASP A 122 -3.50 -10.29 -14.46
N GLU A 123 -3.69 -11.54 -14.87
CA GLU A 123 -3.43 -12.69 -14.00
C GLU A 123 -1.96 -12.80 -13.60
N GLY A 124 -1.03 -12.43 -14.50
CA GLY A 124 0.41 -12.52 -14.25
C GLY A 124 0.85 -11.53 -13.18
N PHE A 125 0.42 -10.26 -13.29
CA PHE A 125 0.75 -9.26 -12.27
C PHE A 125 0.24 -9.66 -10.87
N PHE A 126 -0.99 -10.18 -10.78
CA PHE A 126 -1.55 -10.60 -9.49
C PHE A 126 -0.89 -11.87 -8.93
N GLU A 127 -0.43 -12.79 -9.79
CA GLU A 127 0.37 -13.94 -9.38
C GLU A 127 1.74 -13.50 -8.83
N ASP A 128 2.39 -12.53 -9.46
CA ASP A 128 3.65 -11.96 -8.96
C ASP A 128 3.45 -11.24 -7.61
N LEU A 129 2.39 -10.43 -7.47
CA LEU A 129 2.05 -9.82 -6.19
C LEU A 129 1.85 -10.88 -5.10
N SER A 130 1.20 -12.01 -5.42
CA SER A 130 0.99 -13.11 -4.47
C SER A 130 2.31 -13.74 -4.02
N GLN A 131 3.28 -13.86 -4.91
CA GLN A 131 4.63 -14.34 -4.59
C GLN A 131 5.38 -13.33 -3.71
N ILE A 132 5.30 -12.03 -4.04
CA ILE A 132 5.93 -10.94 -3.27
C ILE A 132 5.35 -10.87 -1.84
N ALA A 133 4.04 -11.05 -1.69
CA ALA A 133 3.37 -11.10 -0.39
C ALA A 133 3.87 -12.26 0.50
N GLN A 134 4.44 -13.31 -0.09
CA GLN A 134 4.94 -14.50 0.60
C GLN A 134 6.47 -14.52 0.75
N LEU A 135 7.16 -13.40 0.48
CA LEU A 135 8.61 -13.31 0.64
C LEU A 135 9.02 -13.70 2.07
N ASP A 136 9.96 -14.64 2.17
CA ASP A 136 10.61 -14.98 3.43
C ASP A 136 11.71 -13.95 3.71
N THR A 137 11.51 -13.17 4.77
CA THR A 137 12.39 -12.08 5.17
C THR A 137 13.30 -12.46 6.35
N SER A 138 13.25 -13.73 6.77
CA SER A 138 13.99 -14.24 7.92
C SER A 138 15.44 -14.65 7.59
N THR A 139 15.80 -14.67 6.31
CA THR A 139 17.13 -15.02 5.82
C THR A 139 18.11 -13.83 5.88
N GLU A 140 19.41 -14.12 5.93
CA GLU A 140 20.44 -13.08 5.80
C GLU A 140 20.42 -12.49 4.39
N PHE A 141 20.35 -11.16 4.32
CA PHE A 141 20.35 -10.44 3.04
C PHE A 141 21.77 -10.09 2.59
N SER A 142 22.00 -10.20 1.28
CA SER A 142 23.23 -9.79 0.59
C SER A 142 23.14 -8.35 0.05
N GLU A 143 24.25 -7.82 -0.50
CA GLU A 143 24.22 -6.54 -1.23
C GLU A 143 23.44 -6.63 -2.56
N GLU A 144 23.35 -7.81 -3.18
CA GLU A 144 22.56 -8.02 -4.40
C GLU A 144 21.05 -7.89 -4.11
N ASP A 145 20.63 -8.31 -2.92
CA ASP A 145 19.23 -8.28 -2.48
C ASP A 145 18.72 -6.84 -2.27
N GLU A 146 19.61 -5.88 -2.04
CA GLU A 146 19.25 -4.45 -1.95
C GLU A 146 18.76 -3.93 -3.29
N GLN A 147 19.50 -4.25 -4.37
CA GLN A 147 19.14 -3.87 -5.73
C GLN A 147 17.87 -4.60 -6.17
N GLU A 148 17.74 -5.88 -5.81
CA GLU A 148 16.53 -6.66 -6.09
C GLU A 148 15.30 -6.06 -5.40
N LEU A 149 15.40 -5.66 -4.12
CA LEU A 149 14.28 -5.02 -3.44
C LEU A 149 13.87 -3.71 -4.11
N ILE A 150 14.83 -2.90 -4.57
CA ILE A 150 14.54 -1.67 -5.31
C ILE A 150 13.76 -2.00 -6.59
N GLU A 151 14.21 -2.99 -7.35
CA GLU A 151 13.56 -3.41 -8.60
C GLU A 151 12.15 -3.97 -8.38
N ILE A 152 11.97 -4.84 -7.38
CA ILE A 152 10.66 -5.39 -7.03
C ILE A 152 9.73 -4.27 -6.55
N SER A 153 10.21 -3.36 -5.71
CA SER A 153 9.40 -2.24 -5.23
C SER A 153 8.95 -1.32 -6.37
N GLU A 154 9.79 -1.10 -7.37
CA GLU A 154 9.47 -0.32 -8.56
C GLU A 154 8.49 -1.06 -9.47
N TYR A 155 8.66 -2.37 -9.65
CA TYR A 155 7.73 -3.23 -10.38
C TYR A 155 6.32 -3.14 -9.79
N VAL A 156 6.20 -3.32 -8.46
CA VAL A 156 4.92 -3.16 -7.75
C VAL A 156 4.38 -1.76 -7.97
N ARG A 157 5.17 -0.71 -7.73
CA ARG A 157 4.74 0.69 -7.88
C ARG A 157 4.16 0.99 -9.27
N LEU A 158 4.85 0.58 -10.33
CA LEU A 158 4.41 0.79 -11.71
C LEU A 158 3.17 -0.03 -12.06
N GLY A 159 3.10 -1.28 -11.61
CA GLY A 159 1.92 -2.13 -11.82
C GLY A 159 0.68 -1.56 -11.13
N ILE A 160 0.82 -0.99 -9.93
CA ILE A 160 -0.27 -0.31 -9.22
C ILE A 160 -0.74 0.94 -9.94
N ILE A 161 0.19 1.75 -10.47
CA ILE A 161 -0.15 2.92 -11.30
C ILE A 161 -0.92 2.47 -12.55
N SER A 162 -0.45 1.43 -13.26
CA SER A 162 -1.14 0.90 -14.44
C SER A 162 -2.55 0.43 -14.10
N LEU A 163 -2.69 -0.35 -13.02
CA LEU A 163 -3.97 -0.87 -12.56
C LEU A 163 -4.94 0.26 -12.18
N TYR A 164 -4.45 1.34 -11.56
CA TYR A 164 -5.26 2.53 -11.28
C TYR A 164 -5.78 3.18 -12.57
N ILE A 165 -4.90 3.38 -13.56
CA ILE A 165 -5.25 3.98 -14.85
C ILE A 165 -6.31 3.13 -15.56
N ASP A 166 -6.12 1.81 -15.61
CA ASP A 166 -7.03 0.86 -16.26
C ASP A 166 -8.39 0.78 -15.59
N ALA A 167 -8.46 1.05 -14.28
CA ALA A 167 -9.71 1.11 -13.54
C ALA A 167 -10.53 2.38 -13.85
N ARG A 168 -9.95 3.40 -14.49
CA ARG A 168 -10.65 4.64 -14.83
C ARG A 168 -11.18 4.61 -16.26
N PRO A 169 -12.37 5.16 -16.51
CA PRO A 169 -12.87 5.25 -17.87
C PRO A 169 -11.92 6.13 -18.69
N GLN A 170 -11.33 5.55 -19.74
CA GLN A 170 -10.56 6.33 -20.71
C GLN A 170 -11.53 7.34 -21.34
N LYS A 171 -11.22 8.63 -21.18
CA LYS A 171 -11.94 9.67 -21.93
C LYS A 171 -11.62 9.43 -23.41
N VAL A 172 -12.57 8.86 -24.14
CA VAL A 172 -12.53 8.85 -25.61
C VAL A 172 -12.54 10.33 -26.01
N GLN A 173 -11.43 10.80 -26.58
CA GLN A 173 -11.34 12.10 -27.22
C GLN A 173 -12.14 12.10 -28.52
#